data_AF-A0A8J5YYY4-F1
#
_entry.id   AF-A0A8J5YYY4-F1
#
_cell.length_a   1.000
_cell.length_b   1.000
_cell.length_c   1.000
_cell.angle_alpha   90.00
_cell.angle_beta   90.00
_cell.angle_gamma   90.00
#
_symmetry.space_group_name_H-M   'P 1'
#
loop_
_entity.id
_entity.type
_entity.pdbx_description
1 polymer ?
#
loop_
_entity_poly.entity_id
_entity_poly.type
_entity_poly.pdbx_seq_one_letter_code
_entity_poly.pdbx_strand_id
1 'polypeptide(L)'
;MAKRLGEVGLEDLYKAGGSTISIEEATHIYQAIAASKASDPDPRRVWKEVVSRRVLKPWHPHHLHQLIYYSVYANWDVSINGPPLYWFPSLDESKITNLGRIMEIHGPKLLGTSYKDPIESFSLFQKFSVQHPETYWSIVLEELSVVFHKSPSCILDNSNKLKPSGAWLPGAVLNIAECCLLPSTHPTKEDNSCALVWREEGRDDLDVNRMTLKELREQVMFDPVTVCNQIGGCECSGCHILKGDAIAIDMPMTVSAVVIYLGIILAGCVVVSIADSFAAKEIATRLCVSNAKAIFTQVYFWLSFFFKRDAIAKEYEPSHPTTFCFPVLFFALADMFL
;
A
#
# COMPACT_ATOMS: atom_id res chain seq x y z
N MET A 1 3.27 33.96 -24.46
CA MET A 1 4.34 33.00 -24.86
C MET A 1 5.37 33.04 -23.75
N ALA A 2 5.74 31.90 -23.17
CA ALA A 2 6.81 31.90 -22.16
C ALA A 2 8.11 32.38 -22.82
N LYS A 3 8.90 33.20 -22.12
CA LYS A 3 10.24 33.59 -22.58
C LYS A 3 11.05 32.31 -22.79
N ARG A 4 11.89 32.27 -23.82
CA ARG A 4 12.84 31.16 -23.95
C ARG A 4 13.90 31.27 -22.86
N LEU A 5 14.51 30.17 -22.46
CA LEU A 5 15.56 30.18 -21.44
C LEU A 5 16.72 31.15 -21.73
N GLY A 6 17.03 31.44 -23.00
CA GLY A 6 18.05 32.43 -23.38
C GLY A 6 17.59 33.89 -23.31
N GLU A 7 16.29 34.13 -23.13
CA GLU A 7 15.66 35.46 -23.02
C GLU A 7 15.36 35.83 -21.56
N VAL A 8 15.50 34.88 -20.62
CA VAL A 8 15.33 35.10 -19.19
C VAL A 8 16.62 35.72 -18.64
N GLY A 9 16.55 36.99 -18.28
CA GLY A 9 17.67 37.72 -17.65
C GLY A 9 17.63 37.69 -16.13
N LEU A 10 18.67 38.26 -15.51
CA LEU A 10 18.74 38.43 -14.05
C LEU A 10 17.57 39.27 -13.51
N GLU A 11 17.17 40.33 -14.24
CA GLU A 11 16.04 41.18 -13.87
C GLU A 11 14.71 40.42 -13.86
N ASP A 12 14.52 39.48 -14.80
CA ASP A 12 13.31 38.65 -14.86
C ASP A 12 13.22 37.72 -13.65
N LEU A 13 14.34 37.10 -13.28
CA LEU A 13 14.43 36.24 -12.09
C LEU A 13 14.18 37.04 -10.82
N TYR A 14 14.84 38.19 -10.67
CA TYR A 14 14.67 39.08 -9.53
C TYR A 14 13.22 39.55 -9.40
N LYS A 15 12.59 39.98 -10.52
CA LYS A 15 11.19 40.39 -10.55
C LYS A 15 10.23 39.23 -10.20
N ALA A 16 10.49 38.03 -10.71
CA ALA A 16 9.65 36.87 -10.45
C ALA A 16 9.80 36.32 -9.02
N GLY A 17 10.96 36.49 -8.42
CA GLY A 17 11.22 36.15 -7.02
C GLY A 17 10.81 37.24 -6.02
N GLY A 18 10.46 38.44 -6.48
CA GLY A 18 9.91 39.51 -5.65
C GLY A 18 10.82 39.88 -4.47
N SER A 19 10.22 40.14 -3.31
CA SER A 19 10.96 40.44 -2.07
C SER A 19 11.57 39.19 -1.40
N THR A 20 11.38 38.01 -1.96
CA THR A 20 11.71 36.72 -1.32
C THR A 20 13.09 36.19 -1.70
N ILE A 21 13.72 36.74 -2.74
CA ILE A 21 15.07 36.36 -3.19
C ILE A 21 15.99 37.57 -3.22
N SER A 22 17.26 37.38 -2.88
CA SER A 22 18.29 38.42 -3.01
C SER A 22 18.85 38.48 -4.44
N ILE A 23 19.57 39.55 -4.78
CA ILE A 23 20.23 39.65 -6.08
C ILE A 23 21.35 38.61 -6.24
N GLU A 24 22.02 38.25 -5.15
CA GLU A 24 23.01 37.17 -5.12
C GLU A 24 22.35 35.82 -5.40
N GLU A 25 21.18 35.56 -4.80
CA GLU A 25 20.42 34.32 -5.03
C GLU A 25 19.90 34.22 -6.47
N ALA A 26 19.36 35.32 -7.00
CA ALA A 26 18.97 35.41 -8.41
C ALA A 26 20.17 35.18 -9.36
N THR A 27 21.35 35.70 -9.00
CA THR A 27 22.61 35.49 -9.76
C THR A 27 23.04 34.04 -9.74
N HIS A 28 22.97 33.39 -8.57
CA HIS A 28 23.27 31.97 -8.43
C HIS A 28 22.33 31.09 -9.27
N ILE A 29 21.02 31.37 -9.24
CA ILE A 29 20.02 30.69 -10.08
C ILE A 29 20.36 30.86 -11.57
N TYR A 30 20.63 32.10 -12.00
CA TYR A 30 20.98 32.42 -13.39
C TYR A 30 22.23 31.65 -13.86
N GLN A 31 23.30 31.67 -13.06
CA GLN A 31 24.55 30.97 -13.38
C GLN A 31 24.36 29.45 -13.45
N ALA A 32 23.57 28.88 -12.54
CA ALA A 32 23.28 27.45 -12.55
C ALA A 32 22.48 27.03 -13.80
N ILE A 33 21.49 27.83 -14.20
CA ILE A 33 20.73 27.60 -15.44
C ILE A 33 21.65 27.69 -16.66
N ALA A 34 22.49 28.72 -16.73
CA ALA A 34 23.43 28.92 -17.83
C ALA A 34 24.43 27.76 -17.94
N ALA A 35 25.00 27.32 -16.81
CA ALA A 35 25.91 26.18 -16.76
C ALA A 35 25.22 24.87 -17.19
N SER A 36 23.98 24.64 -16.75
CA SER A 36 23.19 23.45 -17.12
C SER A 36 22.96 23.39 -18.64
N LYS A 37 22.56 24.53 -19.23
CA LYS A 37 22.35 24.67 -20.68
C LYS A 37 23.65 24.51 -21.49
N ALA A 38 24.77 25.00 -20.97
CA ALA A 38 26.06 24.86 -21.63
C ALA A 38 26.56 23.41 -21.64
N SER A 39 26.18 22.61 -20.64
CA SER A 39 26.54 21.19 -20.56
C SER A 39 25.73 20.33 -21.53
N ASP A 40 24.40 20.50 -21.57
CA ASP A 40 23.52 19.76 -22.48
C ASP A 40 22.27 20.63 -22.76
N PRO A 41 22.01 21.00 -24.03
CA PRO A 41 20.89 21.86 -24.37
C PRO A 41 19.53 21.15 -24.35
N ASP A 42 19.46 19.82 -24.19
CA ASP A 42 18.18 19.10 -24.06
C ASP A 42 17.40 19.63 -22.85
N PRO A 43 16.17 20.18 -23.03
CA PRO A 43 15.35 20.70 -21.93
C PRO A 43 15.19 19.74 -20.74
N ARG A 44 15.14 18.41 -20.99
CA ARG A 44 15.06 17.39 -19.93
C ARG A 44 16.30 17.40 -19.05
N ARG A 45 17.47 17.54 -19.67
CA ARG A 45 18.77 17.52 -19.00
C ARG A 45 19.00 18.82 -18.26
N VAL A 46 18.67 19.95 -18.87
CA VAL A 46 18.69 21.27 -18.22
C VAL A 46 17.81 21.28 -16.98
N TRP A 47 16.54 20.86 -17.10
CA TRP A 47 15.63 20.86 -15.95
C TRP A 47 16.09 19.89 -14.86
N LYS A 48 16.55 18.69 -15.23
CA LYS A 48 17.11 17.72 -14.27
C LYS A 48 18.28 18.30 -13.48
N GLU A 49 19.19 19.01 -14.15
CA GLU A 49 20.36 19.62 -13.49
C GLU A 49 19.96 20.78 -12.56
N VAL A 50 19.04 21.64 -13.01
CA VAL A 50 18.48 22.74 -12.20
C VAL A 50 17.85 22.19 -10.91
N VAL A 51 17.04 21.14 -11.02
CA VAL A 51 16.41 20.47 -9.85
C VAL A 51 17.46 19.81 -8.96
N SER A 52 18.44 19.10 -9.55
CA SER A 52 19.48 18.38 -8.81
C SER A 52 20.37 19.31 -7.98
N ARG A 53 20.66 20.51 -8.51
CA ARG A 53 21.40 21.57 -7.78
C ARG A 53 20.58 22.25 -6.69
N ARG A 54 19.29 21.94 -6.56
CA ARG A 54 18.36 22.54 -5.58
C ARG A 54 18.40 24.06 -5.62
N VAL A 55 18.50 24.65 -6.80
CA VAL A 55 18.57 26.12 -6.96
C VAL A 55 17.23 26.80 -6.68
N LEU A 56 16.13 26.06 -6.86
CA LEU A 56 14.79 26.48 -6.46
C LEU A 56 14.41 25.86 -5.12
N LYS A 57 13.93 26.69 -4.20
CA LYS A 57 13.59 26.30 -2.82
C LYS A 57 12.07 26.32 -2.61
N PRO A 58 11.52 25.50 -1.71
CA PRO A 58 10.07 25.45 -1.47
C PRO A 58 9.44 26.78 -1.05
N TRP A 59 10.22 27.69 -0.44
CA TRP A 59 9.77 29.01 -0.02
C TRP A 59 9.90 30.09 -1.11
N HIS A 60 10.47 29.76 -2.28
CA HIS A 60 10.50 30.71 -3.39
C HIS A 60 9.09 30.92 -3.96
N PRO A 61 8.79 32.12 -4.49
CA PRO A 61 7.49 32.38 -5.07
C PRO A 61 7.17 31.45 -6.23
N HIS A 62 5.94 30.94 -6.28
CA HIS A 62 5.50 30.02 -7.32
C HIS A 62 5.75 30.56 -8.74
N HIS A 63 5.64 31.88 -8.95
CA HIS A 63 5.90 32.51 -10.24
C HIS A 63 7.36 32.36 -10.71
N LEU A 64 8.34 32.34 -9.79
CA LEU A 64 9.74 32.08 -10.12
C LEU A 64 9.93 30.64 -10.63
N HIS A 65 9.32 29.67 -9.97
CA HIS A 65 9.32 28.27 -10.41
C HIS A 65 8.72 28.14 -11.81
N GLN A 66 7.55 28.76 -12.04
CA GLN A 66 6.87 28.75 -13.33
C GLN A 66 7.72 29.39 -14.43
N LEU A 67 8.30 30.57 -14.15
CA LEU A 67 9.14 31.28 -15.11
C LEU A 67 10.26 30.35 -15.61
N ILE A 68 11.02 29.74 -14.71
CA ILE A 68 12.15 28.89 -15.10
C ILE A 68 11.66 27.63 -15.81
N TYR A 69 10.67 26.93 -15.24
CA TYR A 69 10.14 25.70 -15.81
C TYR A 69 9.64 25.89 -17.26
N TYR A 70 8.76 26.87 -17.47
CA TYR A 70 8.21 27.14 -18.80
C TYR A 70 9.25 27.72 -19.76
N SER A 71 10.31 28.35 -19.24
CA SER A 71 11.40 28.84 -20.09
C SER A 71 12.33 27.72 -20.55
N VAL A 72 12.60 26.72 -19.70
CA VAL A 72 13.35 25.51 -20.07
C VAL A 72 12.59 24.73 -21.15
N TYR A 73 11.29 24.54 -20.95
CA TYR A 73 10.43 23.80 -21.87
C TYR A 73 9.73 24.67 -22.94
N ALA A 74 10.22 25.89 -23.19
CA ALA A 74 9.54 26.85 -24.07
C ALA A 74 9.32 26.33 -25.51
N ASN A 75 10.21 25.46 -25.99
CA ASN A 75 10.12 24.82 -27.31
C ASN A 75 9.77 23.31 -27.21
N TRP A 76 9.18 22.87 -26.10
CA TRP A 76 8.85 21.47 -25.88
C TRP A 76 7.65 21.05 -26.73
N ASP A 77 7.86 20.09 -27.63
CA ASP A 77 6.78 19.50 -28.42
C ASP A 77 6.11 18.37 -27.62
N VAL A 78 4.93 18.68 -27.07
CA VAL A 78 4.12 17.75 -26.29
C VAL A 78 3.57 16.61 -27.16
N SER A 79 3.32 16.83 -28.45
CA SER A 79 2.76 15.80 -29.34
C SER A 79 3.75 14.67 -29.62
N ILE A 80 5.05 15.00 -29.65
CA ILE A 80 6.13 14.05 -29.89
C ILE A 80 6.64 13.45 -28.58
N ASN A 81 6.86 14.29 -27.56
CA ASN A 81 7.60 13.90 -26.36
C ASN A 81 6.71 13.63 -25.13
N GLY A 82 5.40 13.85 -25.25
CA GLY A 82 4.48 13.79 -24.11
C GLY A 82 4.62 15.01 -23.18
N PRO A 83 4.01 14.96 -21.98
CA PRO A 83 4.07 16.06 -21.04
C PRO A 83 5.50 16.30 -20.52
N PRO A 84 5.94 17.57 -20.37
CA PRO A 84 7.25 17.87 -19.81
C PRO A 84 7.36 17.37 -18.37
N LEU A 85 8.53 16.84 -18.01
CA LEU A 85 8.79 16.25 -16.70
C LEU A 85 9.10 17.33 -15.67
N TYR A 86 8.40 17.29 -14.54
CA TYR A 86 8.52 18.29 -13.47
C TYR A 86 9.51 17.89 -12.37
N TRP A 87 9.59 16.61 -12.05
CA TRP A 87 10.41 16.11 -10.94
C TRP A 87 11.23 14.90 -11.38
N PHE A 88 12.42 14.78 -10.81
CA PHE A 88 13.29 13.62 -10.99
C PHE A 88 13.78 13.18 -9.60
N PRO A 89 13.80 11.87 -9.33
CA PRO A 89 14.42 11.37 -8.11
C PRO A 89 15.94 11.61 -8.19
N SER A 90 16.54 11.96 -7.06
CA SER A 90 18.00 11.92 -6.97
C SER A 90 18.49 10.47 -7.02
N LEU A 91 19.76 10.29 -7.38
CA LEU A 91 20.39 8.98 -7.37
C LEU A 91 20.40 8.38 -5.95
N ASP A 92 20.68 9.20 -4.94
CA ASP A 92 20.73 8.76 -3.54
C ASP A 92 19.35 8.31 -3.03
N GLU A 93 18.30 9.08 -3.32
CA GLU A 93 16.92 8.68 -2.99
C GLU A 93 16.52 7.40 -3.72
N SER A 94 16.90 7.28 -5.00
CA SER A 94 16.57 6.11 -5.81
C SER A 94 17.14 4.83 -5.21
N LYS A 95 18.39 4.88 -4.71
CA LYS A 95 19.09 3.74 -4.10
C LYS A 95 18.47 3.26 -2.79
N ILE A 96 17.86 4.15 -2.00
CA ILE A 96 17.25 3.79 -0.71
C ILE A 96 15.80 3.32 -0.81
N THR A 97 15.16 3.49 -1.97
CA THR A 97 13.82 2.91 -2.21
C THR A 97 13.86 1.39 -2.09
N ASN A 98 12.72 0.74 -1.79
CA ASN A 98 12.66 -0.73 -1.71
C ASN A 98 13.15 -1.39 -3.00
N LEU A 99 12.68 -0.91 -4.16
CA LEU A 99 13.14 -1.43 -5.45
C LEU A 99 14.60 -1.08 -5.72
N GLY A 100 15.04 0.13 -5.37
CA GLY A 100 16.43 0.55 -5.51
C GLY A 100 17.40 -0.32 -4.74
N ARG A 101 17.07 -0.68 -3.49
CA ARG A 101 17.87 -1.61 -2.68
C ARG A 101 17.98 -2.98 -3.35
N ILE A 102 16.86 -3.53 -3.83
CA ILE A 102 16.87 -4.79 -4.59
C ILE A 102 17.75 -4.68 -5.84
N MET A 103 17.62 -3.59 -6.60
CA MET A 103 18.42 -3.35 -7.80
C MET A 103 19.91 -3.21 -7.48
N GLU A 104 20.29 -2.51 -6.42
CA GLU A 104 21.70 -2.38 -6.01
C GLU A 104 22.29 -3.73 -5.57
N ILE A 105 21.52 -4.55 -4.85
CA ILE A 105 21.96 -5.86 -4.34
C ILE A 105 22.08 -6.90 -5.47
N HIS A 106 21.08 -6.97 -6.34
CA HIS A 106 20.94 -8.04 -7.33
C HIS A 106 21.32 -7.62 -8.75
N GLY A 107 21.15 -6.34 -9.10
CA GLY A 107 21.39 -5.79 -10.43
C GLY A 107 22.76 -6.12 -11.01
N PRO A 108 23.88 -5.94 -10.28
CA PRO A 108 25.21 -6.31 -10.77
C PRO A 108 25.33 -7.81 -11.12
N LYS A 109 24.64 -8.70 -10.40
CA LYS A 109 24.63 -10.13 -10.66
C LYS A 109 23.72 -10.52 -11.82
N LEU A 110 22.56 -9.86 -11.92
CA LEU A 110 21.52 -10.19 -12.91
C LEU A 110 21.78 -9.56 -14.29
N LEU A 111 22.30 -8.33 -14.32
CA LEU A 111 22.50 -7.52 -15.53
C LEU A 111 23.98 -7.35 -15.89
N GLY A 112 24.89 -7.81 -15.03
CA GLY A 112 26.34 -7.72 -15.27
C GLY A 112 26.82 -6.29 -15.44
N THR A 113 27.69 -6.07 -16.44
CA THR A 113 28.24 -4.74 -16.78
C THR A 113 27.21 -3.75 -17.30
N SER A 114 26.00 -4.21 -17.62
CA SER A 114 24.91 -3.32 -18.06
C SER A 114 24.22 -2.64 -16.88
N TYR A 115 24.43 -3.12 -15.65
CA TYR A 115 23.96 -2.43 -14.45
C TYR A 115 24.81 -1.18 -14.19
N LYS A 116 24.15 -0.04 -13.99
CA LYS A 116 24.79 1.21 -13.58
C LYS A 116 24.24 1.71 -12.26
N ASP A 117 22.97 2.03 -12.25
CA ASP A 117 22.23 2.50 -11.09
C ASP A 117 20.73 2.22 -11.24
N PRO A 118 19.90 2.43 -10.19
CA PRO A 118 18.47 2.12 -10.25
C PRO A 118 17.69 2.94 -11.27
N ILE A 119 18.14 4.14 -11.63
CA ILE A 119 17.43 5.01 -12.59
C ILE A 119 17.76 4.54 -14.02
N GLU A 120 19.04 4.47 -14.39
CA GLU A 120 19.46 4.11 -15.74
C GLU A 120 19.15 2.64 -16.07
N SER A 121 19.23 1.75 -15.07
CA SER A 121 19.03 0.31 -15.28
C SER A 121 17.58 -0.13 -15.11
N PHE A 122 16.65 0.74 -14.71
CA PHE A 122 15.25 0.38 -14.42
C PHE A 122 14.59 -0.37 -15.59
N SER A 123 14.72 0.16 -16.81
CA SER A 123 14.10 -0.45 -17.99
C SER A 123 14.67 -1.83 -18.30
N LEU A 124 15.97 -2.02 -18.09
CA LEU A 124 16.62 -3.31 -18.30
C LEU A 124 16.21 -4.31 -17.21
N PHE A 125 16.13 -3.88 -15.96
CA PHE A 125 15.68 -4.70 -14.84
C PHE A 125 14.20 -5.09 -14.97
N GLN A 126 13.35 -4.18 -15.44
CA GLN A 126 11.95 -4.47 -15.76
C GLN A 126 11.83 -5.48 -16.91
N LYS A 127 12.66 -5.35 -17.95
CA LYS A 127 12.71 -6.36 -19.01
C LYS A 127 13.15 -7.72 -18.48
N PHE A 128 14.15 -7.74 -17.59
CA PHE A 128 14.61 -8.95 -16.92
C PHE A 128 13.49 -9.60 -16.09
N SER A 129 12.71 -8.83 -15.32
CA SER A 129 11.64 -9.40 -14.49
C SER A 129 10.55 -10.11 -15.29
N VAL A 130 10.27 -9.63 -16.51
CA VAL A 130 9.33 -10.27 -17.45
C VAL A 130 9.93 -11.52 -18.09
N GLN A 131 11.22 -11.48 -18.45
CA GLN A 131 11.90 -12.58 -19.14
C GLN A 131 12.31 -13.72 -18.21
N HIS A 132 12.56 -13.43 -16.93
CA HIS A 132 13.05 -14.36 -15.92
C HIS A 132 12.19 -14.33 -14.64
N PRO A 133 10.89 -14.64 -14.73
CA PRO A 133 9.98 -14.56 -13.59
C PRO A 133 10.39 -15.47 -12.43
N GLU A 134 10.96 -16.66 -12.71
CA GLU A 134 11.42 -17.59 -11.68
C GLU A 134 12.47 -16.96 -10.76
N THR A 135 13.47 -16.27 -11.33
CA THR A 135 14.52 -15.60 -10.58
C THR A 135 14.02 -14.35 -9.90
N TYR A 136 13.27 -13.51 -10.62
CA TYR A 136 12.77 -12.24 -10.09
C TYR A 136 11.83 -12.43 -8.90
N TRP A 137 10.84 -13.32 -9.02
CA TRP A 137 9.87 -13.53 -7.93
C TRP A 137 10.48 -14.26 -6.74
N SER A 138 11.49 -15.10 -6.94
CA SER A 138 12.23 -15.68 -5.82
C SER A 138 12.86 -14.59 -4.93
N ILE A 139 13.46 -13.56 -5.56
CA ILE A 139 14.01 -12.40 -4.85
C ILE A 139 12.90 -11.62 -4.14
N VAL A 140 11.77 -11.37 -4.81
CA VAL A 140 10.65 -10.63 -4.22
C VAL A 140 10.05 -11.37 -3.02
N LEU A 141 9.86 -12.69 -3.11
CA LEU A 141 9.32 -13.50 -2.02
C LEU A 141 10.26 -13.56 -0.82
N GLU A 142 11.58 -13.59 -1.06
CA GLU A 142 12.60 -13.50 -0.01
C GLU A 142 12.59 -12.12 0.66
N GLU A 143 12.58 -11.02 -0.11
CA GLU A 143 12.52 -9.66 0.43
C GLU A 143 11.23 -9.42 1.24
N LEU A 144 10.10 -9.96 0.78
CA LEU A 144 8.82 -9.92 1.50
C LEU A 144 8.78 -10.85 2.72
N SER A 145 9.82 -11.66 2.94
CA SER A 145 9.90 -12.65 4.02
C SER A 145 8.70 -13.61 4.04
N VAL A 146 8.27 -14.05 2.86
CA VAL A 146 7.15 -15.00 2.75
C VAL A 146 7.61 -16.37 3.23
N VAL A 147 6.92 -16.90 4.23
CA VAL A 147 7.22 -18.21 4.82
C VAL A 147 6.29 -19.26 4.25
N PHE A 148 6.88 -20.30 3.67
CA PHE A 148 6.15 -21.45 3.15
C PHE A 148 6.27 -22.63 4.12
N HIS A 149 5.15 -23.24 4.51
CA HIS A 149 5.16 -24.55 5.16
C HIS A 149 5.55 -25.66 4.18
N LYS A 150 5.15 -25.49 2.91
CA LYS A 150 5.61 -26.31 1.79
C LYS A 150 5.98 -25.38 0.65
N SER A 151 7.24 -25.42 0.22
CA SER A 151 7.71 -24.61 -0.89
C SER A 151 7.00 -24.97 -2.20
N PRO A 152 6.80 -23.99 -3.10
CA PRO A 152 6.30 -24.26 -4.45
C PRO A 152 7.27 -25.14 -5.25
N SER A 153 6.76 -25.84 -6.26
CA SER A 153 7.62 -26.56 -7.22
C SER A 153 8.31 -25.63 -8.22
N CYS A 154 7.69 -24.49 -8.53
CA CYS A 154 8.23 -23.39 -9.34
C CYS A 154 7.43 -22.11 -9.06
N ILE A 155 7.87 -20.95 -9.55
CA ILE A 155 7.12 -19.69 -9.40
C ILE A 155 5.87 -19.67 -10.29
N LEU A 156 6.01 -20.03 -11.56
CA LEU A 156 4.92 -19.95 -12.54
C LEU A 156 4.93 -21.16 -13.47
N ASP A 157 3.86 -21.95 -13.40
CA ASP A 157 3.61 -23.04 -14.34
C ASP A 157 2.65 -22.59 -15.45
N ASN A 158 3.21 -22.45 -16.65
CA ASN A 158 2.49 -22.09 -17.87
C ASN A 158 2.27 -23.29 -18.81
N SER A 159 2.45 -24.53 -18.33
CA SER A 159 2.29 -25.74 -19.14
C SER A 159 0.86 -25.90 -19.68
N ASN A 160 -0.13 -25.46 -18.90
CA ASN A 160 -1.54 -25.54 -19.27
C ASN A 160 -2.00 -24.33 -20.11
N LYS A 161 -1.97 -24.49 -21.44
CA LYS A 161 -2.42 -23.46 -22.40
C LYS A 161 -3.90 -23.08 -22.31
N LEU A 162 -4.74 -23.85 -21.61
CA LEU A 162 -6.16 -23.52 -21.38
C LEU A 162 -6.35 -22.50 -20.25
N LYS A 163 -5.32 -22.29 -19.42
CA LYS A 163 -5.30 -21.28 -18.36
C LYS A 163 -4.27 -20.20 -18.73
N PRO A 164 -4.68 -19.15 -19.48
CA PRO A 164 -3.73 -18.15 -20.00
C PRO A 164 -2.97 -17.39 -18.91
N SER A 165 -3.46 -17.38 -17.67
CA SER A 165 -2.79 -16.78 -16.50
C SER A 165 -1.69 -17.65 -15.88
N GLY A 166 -1.58 -18.92 -16.27
CA GLY A 166 -0.73 -19.91 -15.59
C GLY A 166 -1.19 -20.24 -14.18
N ALA A 167 -0.46 -21.13 -13.52
CA ALA A 167 -0.59 -21.42 -12.09
C ALA A 167 0.62 -20.86 -11.34
N TRP A 168 0.38 -19.93 -10.42
CA TRP A 168 1.42 -19.34 -9.57
C TRP A 168 1.68 -20.21 -8.34
N LEU A 169 2.96 -20.38 -8.00
CA LEU A 169 3.44 -21.11 -6.82
C LEU A 169 2.79 -22.51 -6.66
N PRO A 170 2.72 -23.34 -7.72
CA PRO A 170 2.07 -24.65 -7.65
C PRO A 170 2.61 -25.51 -6.52
N GLY A 171 1.68 -26.11 -5.76
CA GLY A 171 1.99 -27.00 -4.65
C GLY A 171 2.46 -26.31 -3.37
N ALA A 172 2.59 -24.97 -3.37
CA ALA A 172 2.93 -24.22 -2.17
C ALA A 172 1.82 -24.30 -1.11
N VAL A 173 2.22 -24.30 0.15
CA VAL A 173 1.33 -24.17 1.31
C VAL A 173 1.90 -23.11 2.24
N LEU A 174 1.11 -22.09 2.54
CA LEU A 174 1.47 -21.00 3.45
C LEU A 174 0.21 -20.43 4.12
N ASN A 175 0.40 -19.67 5.19
CA ASN A 175 -0.62 -18.79 5.74
C ASN A 175 -0.14 -17.33 5.65
N ILE A 176 -0.86 -16.48 4.93
CA ILE A 176 -0.42 -15.10 4.71
C ILE A 176 -0.58 -14.25 5.97
N ALA A 177 -1.58 -14.53 6.81
CA ALA A 177 -1.75 -13.85 8.10
C ALA A 177 -0.60 -14.21 9.07
N GLU A 178 -0.14 -15.46 9.05
CA GLU A 178 1.07 -15.85 9.78
C GLU A 178 2.29 -15.04 9.30
N CYS A 179 2.47 -14.90 7.98
CA CYS A 179 3.51 -14.06 7.42
C CYS A 179 3.39 -12.59 7.85
N CYS A 180 2.20 -12.07 8.17
CA CYS A 180 2.02 -10.72 8.70
C CYS A 180 2.32 -10.62 10.20
N LEU A 181 1.97 -11.64 10.98
CA LEU A 181 1.97 -11.62 12.46
C LEU A 181 3.27 -12.11 13.11
N LEU A 182 4.03 -12.96 12.41
CA LEU A 182 5.30 -13.43 12.93
C LEU A 182 6.40 -12.38 12.77
N PRO A 183 7.29 -12.23 13.77
CA PRO A 183 8.46 -11.40 13.63
C PRO A 183 9.37 -11.98 12.54
N SER A 184 10.17 -11.13 11.93
CA SER A 184 11.11 -11.56 10.89
C SER A 184 12.50 -11.01 11.19
N THR A 185 13.49 -11.46 10.42
CA THR A 185 14.84 -10.88 10.43
C THR A 185 14.88 -9.45 9.88
N HIS A 186 13.78 -8.94 9.31
CA HIS A 186 13.68 -7.55 8.90
C HIS A 186 13.67 -6.61 10.13
N PRO A 187 14.55 -5.59 10.19
CA PRO A 187 14.73 -4.75 11.39
C PRO A 187 13.48 -4.01 11.89
N THR A 188 12.48 -3.85 11.04
CA THR A 188 11.24 -3.11 11.35
C THR A 188 10.08 -4.03 11.73
N LYS A 189 10.34 -5.32 11.95
CA LYS A 189 9.30 -6.33 12.19
C LYS A 189 9.70 -7.27 13.34
N GLU A 190 10.11 -6.66 14.44
CA GLU A 190 10.28 -7.31 15.73
C GLU A 190 8.98 -7.26 16.55
N ASP A 191 8.86 -8.07 17.59
CA ASP A 191 7.67 -8.12 18.46
C ASP A 191 7.27 -6.74 19.04
N ASN A 192 8.25 -5.90 19.37
CA ASN A 192 8.03 -4.56 19.90
C ASN A 192 7.82 -3.48 18.82
N SER A 193 7.90 -3.85 17.54
CA SER A 193 7.67 -2.91 16.43
C SER A 193 6.20 -2.49 16.41
N CYS A 194 5.94 -1.22 16.13
CA CYS A 194 4.59 -0.70 16.00
C CYS A 194 3.93 -1.28 14.73
N ALA A 195 2.84 -2.02 14.89
CA ALA A 195 2.11 -2.68 13.81
C ALA A 195 0.87 -1.89 13.38
N LEU A 196 0.12 -1.33 14.33
CA LEU A 196 -1.07 -0.51 14.06
C LEU A 196 -0.95 0.85 14.74
N VAL A 197 -1.39 1.87 14.03
CA VAL A 197 -1.56 3.25 14.52
C VAL A 197 -2.98 3.67 14.14
N TRP A 198 -3.78 4.11 15.11
CA TRP A 198 -5.16 4.51 14.85
C TRP A 198 -5.61 5.62 15.78
N ARG A 199 -6.74 6.22 15.43
CA ARG A 199 -7.46 7.18 16.25
C ARG A 199 -8.95 6.93 16.10
N GLU A 200 -9.68 7.07 17.19
CA GLU A 200 -11.14 7.00 17.14
C GLU A 200 -11.71 8.25 16.49
N GLU A 201 -12.78 8.07 15.70
CA GLU A 201 -13.50 9.19 15.09
C GLU A 201 -14.00 10.16 16.18
N GLY A 202 -13.88 11.46 15.91
CA GLY A 202 -14.28 12.52 16.86
C GLY A 202 -13.28 12.76 18.00
N ARG A 203 -12.09 12.14 17.99
CA ARG A 203 -11.04 12.36 18.98
C ARG A 203 -9.78 13.02 18.41
N ASP A 204 -9.95 13.98 17.50
CA ASP A 204 -8.85 14.60 16.75
C ASP A 204 -7.83 15.33 17.62
N ASP A 205 -8.26 15.82 18.77
CA ASP A 205 -7.43 16.53 19.76
C ASP A 205 -6.56 15.61 20.63
N LEU A 206 -6.74 14.28 20.53
CA LEU A 206 -5.97 13.30 21.30
C LEU A 206 -4.84 12.67 20.49
N ASP A 207 -3.82 12.18 21.17
CA ASP A 207 -2.75 11.42 20.54
C ASP A 207 -3.27 10.16 19.85
N VAL A 208 -2.55 9.72 18.81
CA VAL A 208 -2.85 8.45 18.14
C VAL A 208 -2.53 7.27 19.06
N ASN A 209 -3.41 6.27 19.05
CA ASN A 209 -3.16 5.00 19.68
C ASN A 209 -2.17 4.18 18.85
N ARG A 210 -1.46 3.26 19.52
CA ARG A 210 -0.46 2.38 18.90
C ARG A 210 -0.59 0.99 19.49
N MET A 211 -0.33 -0.01 18.65
CA MET A 211 -0.27 -1.42 19.04
C MET A 211 0.97 -2.04 18.42
N THR A 212 1.70 -2.80 19.23
CA THR A 212 2.88 -3.54 18.83
C THR A 212 2.50 -4.80 18.04
N LEU A 213 3.46 -5.36 17.31
CA LEU A 213 3.26 -6.61 16.56
C LEU A 213 2.88 -7.77 17.50
N LYS A 214 3.51 -7.83 18.68
CA LYS A 214 3.19 -8.83 19.70
C LYS A 214 1.74 -8.72 20.18
N GLU A 215 1.30 -7.52 20.55
CA GLU A 215 -0.08 -7.29 21.01
C GLU A 215 -1.09 -7.62 19.90
N LEU A 216 -0.81 -7.22 18.66
CA LEU A 216 -1.66 -7.57 17.51
C LEU A 216 -1.76 -9.09 17.34
N ARG A 217 -0.63 -9.80 17.39
CA ARG A 217 -0.60 -11.25 17.28
C ARG A 217 -1.39 -11.92 18.40
N GLU A 218 -1.23 -11.47 19.64
CA GLU A 218 -1.99 -11.98 20.78
C GLU A 218 -3.49 -11.77 20.55
N GLN A 219 -3.94 -10.57 20.17
CA GLN A 219 -5.35 -10.31 19.89
C GLN A 219 -5.91 -11.17 18.77
N VAL A 220 -5.15 -11.39 17.68
CA VAL A 220 -5.59 -12.26 16.57
C VAL A 220 -5.63 -13.73 17.00
N MET A 221 -4.74 -14.18 17.87
CA MET A 221 -4.75 -15.55 18.39
C MET A 221 -5.94 -15.81 19.32
N PHE A 222 -6.39 -14.79 20.07
CA PHE A 222 -7.58 -14.85 20.91
C PHE A 222 -8.88 -14.53 20.16
N ASP A 223 -8.82 -14.17 18.87
CA ASP A 223 -10.00 -13.91 18.06
C ASP A 223 -10.92 -15.14 18.03
N PRO A 224 -12.25 -14.96 18.18
CA PRO A 224 -13.20 -16.06 18.26
C PRO A 224 -13.12 -17.03 17.07
N VAL A 225 -12.82 -16.57 15.86
CA VAL A 225 -12.70 -17.47 14.69
C VAL A 225 -11.48 -18.36 14.81
N THR A 226 -10.33 -17.79 15.21
CA THR A 226 -9.09 -18.54 15.43
C THR A 226 -9.29 -19.58 16.53
N VAL A 227 -9.90 -19.18 17.65
CA VAL A 227 -10.20 -20.07 18.79
C VAL A 227 -11.17 -21.18 18.38
N CYS A 228 -12.25 -20.85 17.66
CA CYS A 228 -13.22 -21.84 17.17
C CYS A 228 -12.56 -22.91 16.28
N ASN A 229 -11.67 -22.50 15.38
CA ASN A 229 -10.96 -23.42 14.50
C ASN A 229 -9.95 -24.29 15.25
N GLN A 230 -9.20 -23.72 16.22
CA GLN A 230 -8.20 -24.46 17.01
C GLN A 230 -8.80 -25.56 17.89
N ILE A 231 -9.99 -25.32 18.45
CA ILE A 231 -10.65 -26.25 19.38
C ILE A 231 -11.45 -27.33 18.61
N GLY A 232 -11.48 -27.29 17.27
CA GLY A 232 -12.22 -28.25 16.44
C GLY A 232 -13.73 -27.97 16.37
N GLY A 233 -14.12 -26.72 16.58
CA GLY A 233 -15.51 -26.28 16.73
C GLY A 233 -15.78 -25.82 18.15
N CYS A 234 -16.13 -24.54 18.32
CA CYS A 234 -16.57 -24.04 19.61
C CYS A 234 -18.06 -24.36 19.79
N GLU A 235 -18.38 -25.27 20.70
CA GLU A 235 -19.77 -25.57 21.10
C GLU A 235 -20.45 -24.34 21.73
N CYS A 236 -19.70 -23.37 22.26
CA CYS A 236 -20.22 -22.21 22.98
C CYS A 236 -21.01 -21.22 22.08
N SER A 237 -21.06 -21.43 20.76
CA SER A 237 -21.85 -20.60 19.84
C SER A 237 -22.63 -21.41 18.79
N GLY A 238 -22.67 -22.74 18.88
CA GLY A 238 -23.44 -23.61 17.97
C GLY A 238 -22.99 -23.60 16.50
N CYS A 239 -21.84 -23.01 16.17
CA CYS A 239 -21.35 -22.86 14.80
C CYS A 239 -20.01 -23.59 14.61
N HIS A 240 -20.00 -24.59 13.71
CA HIS A 240 -18.78 -25.28 13.28
C HIS A 240 -18.19 -24.53 12.08
N ILE A 241 -17.19 -23.69 12.32
CA ILE A 241 -16.41 -23.02 11.28
C ILE A 241 -15.26 -23.94 10.87
N LEU A 242 -15.15 -24.20 9.57
CA LEU A 242 -14.13 -25.04 8.97
C LEU A 242 -13.28 -24.24 7.98
N LYS A 243 -12.06 -24.72 7.73
CA LYS A 243 -11.18 -24.18 6.69
C LYS A 243 -11.92 -24.10 5.34
N GLY A 244 -11.84 -22.93 4.69
CA GLY A 244 -12.52 -22.64 3.44
C GLY A 244 -13.91 -22.02 3.58
N ASP A 245 -14.46 -21.94 4.79
CA ASP A 245 -15.74 -21.27 5.02
C ASP A 245 -15.63 -19.76 4.80
N ALA A 246 -16.66 -19.19 4.18
CA ALA A 246 -16.76 -17.75 3.98
C ALA A 246 -17.32 -17.06 5.24
N ILE A 247 -16.60 -16.03 5.72
CA ILE A 247 -16.98 -15.22 6.87
C ILE A 247 -16.96 -13.76 6.45
N ALA A 248 -18.09 -13.09 6.60
CA ALA A 248 -18.26 -11.71 6.22
C ALA A 248 -17.87 -10.74 7.33
N ILE A 249 -17.41 -9.56 6.93
CA ILE A 249 -17.16 -8.43 7.82
C ILE A 249 -17.90 -7.22 7.25
N ASP A 250 -18.86 -6.70 8.02
CA ASP A 250 -19.58 -5.44 7.78
C ASP A 250 -19.28 -4.50 8.96
N MET A 251 -18.06 -3.96 8.97
CA MET A 251 -17.53 -3.11 10.06
C MET A 251 -16.76 -1.92 9.48
N PRO A 252 -16.69 -0.78 10.18
CA PRO A 252 -15.84 0.34 9.84
C PRO A 252 -14.37 -0.01 10.05
N MET A 253 -13.49 0.88 9.58
CA MET A 253 -12.04 0.78 9.72
C MET A 253 -11.58 0.98 11.17
N THR A 254 -11.85 -0.01 12.01
CA THR A 254 -11.45 -0.09 13.41
C THR A 254 -10.35 -1.14 13.61
N VAL A 255 -9.63 -1.08 14.73
CA VAL A 255 -8.65 -2.11 15.09
C VAL A 255 -9.29 -3.49 15.19
N SER A 256 -10.50 -3.59 15.75
CA SER A 256 -11.24 -4.85 15.83
C SER A 256 -11.49 -5.46 14.45
N ALA A 257 -11.83 -4.63 13.44
CA ALA A 257 -12.00 -5.11 12.08
C ALA A 257 -10.70 -5.69 11.50
N VAL A 258 -9.54 -5.08 11.79
CA VAL A 258 -8.23 -5.61 11.38
C VAL A 258 -7.92 -6.94 12.06
N VAL A 259 -8.16 -7.03 13.38
CA VAL A 259 -7.95 -8.26 14.16
C VAL A 259 -8.81 -9.40 13.62
N ILE A 260 -10.10 -9.17 13.42
CA ILE A 260 -11.05 -10.16 12.88
C ILE A 260 -10.65 -10.58 11.46
N TYR A 261 -10.28 -9.62 10.60
CA TYR A 261 -9.84 -9.90 9.24
C TYR A 261 -8.63 -10.85 9.22
N LEU A 262 -7.62 -10.56 10.04
CA LEU A 262 -6.44 -11.41 10.16
C LEU A 262 -6.76 -12.76 10.82
N GLY A 263 -7.67 -12.80 11.80
CA GLY A 263 -8.11 -14.03 12.47
C GLY A 263 -8.81 -15.01 11.53
N ILE A 264 -9.73 -14.52 10.68
CA ILE A 264 -10.39 -15.33 9.66
C ILE A 264 -9.38 -15.94 8.68
N ILE A 265 -8.42 -15.14 8.19
CA ILE A 265 -7.36 -15.65 7.29
C ILE A 265 -6.46 -16.64 8.01
N LEU A 266 -6.09 -16.36 9.27
CA LEU A 266 -5.25 -17.24 10.08
C LEU A 266 -5.93 -18.60 10.30
N ALA A 267 -7.24 -18.61 10.52
CA ALA A 267 -8.06 -19.83 10.60
C ALA A 267 -8.19 -20.58 9.26
N GLY A 268 -7.71 -20.03 8.15
CA GLY A 268 -7.84 -20.61 6.82
C GLY A 268 -9.24 -20.47 6.22
N CYS A 269 -10.03 -19.54 6.73
CA CYS A 269 -11.34 -19.17 6.20
C CYS A 269 -11.21 -18.07 5.12
N VAL A 270 -12.28 -17.81 4.39
CA VAL A 270 -12.35 -16.80 3.33
C VAL A 270 -13.03 -15.55 3.88
N VAL A 271 -12.32 -14.41 3.87
CA VAL A 271 -12.91 -13.14 4.28
C VAL A 271 -13.78 -12.57 3.16
N VAL A 272 -15.00 -12.16 3.50
CA VAL A 272 -15.91 -11.40 2.63
C VAL A 272 -16.07 -9.99 3.20
N SER A 273 -15.23 -9.06 2.75
CA SER A 273 -15.29 -7.66 3.20
C SER A 273 -16.47 -6.93 2.54
N ILE A 274 -17.35 -6.36 3.37
CA ILE A 274 -18.51 -5.58 2.95
C ILE A 274 -18.38 -4.18 3.54
N ALA A 275 -18.57 -3.16 2.71
CA ALA A 275 -18.53 -1.77 3.16
C ALA A 275 -19.70 -1.49 4.11
N ASP A 276 -19.39 -0.91 5.26
CA ASP A 276 -20.35 -0.57 6.32
C ASP A 276 -21.37 0.51 5.93
N SER A 277 -21.08 1.26 4.87
CA SER A 277 -21.96 2.26 4.27
C SER A 277 -23.08 1.67 3.39
N PHE A 278 -23.07 0.36 3.09
CA PHE A 278 -24.09 -0.25 2.25
C PHE A 278 -25.44 -0.42 2.95
N ALA A 279 -26.50 -0.28 2.14
CA ALA A 279 -27.87 -0.62 2.56
C ALA A 279 -28.00 -2.13 2.83
N ALA A 280 -28.92 -2.51 3.70
CA ALA A 280 -29.11 -3.90 4.12
C ALA A 280 -29.27 -4.88 2.94
N LYS A 281 -30.01 -4.50 1.90
CA LYS A 281 -30.19 -5.32 0.69
C LYS A 281 -28.88 -5.59 -0.07
N GLU A 282 -27.99 -4.61 -0.12
CA GLU A 282 -26.68 -4.73 -0.78
C GLU A 282 -25.74 -5.64 0.02
N ILE A 283 -25.87 -5.63 1.35
CA ILE A 283 -25.14 -6.51 2.26
C ILE A 283 -25.66 -7.94 2.10
N ALA A 284 -26.98 -8.14 2.16
CA ALA A 284 -27.62 -9.43 1.98
C ALA A 284 -27.24 -10.09 0.64
N THR A 285 -27.19 -9.30 -0.44
CA THR A 285 -26.76 -9.78 -1.76
C THR A 285 -25.33 -10.34 -1.72
N ARG A 286 -24.39 -9.68 -1.03
CA ARG A 286 -23.00 -10.13 -0.90
C ARG A 286 -22.86 -11.34 0.00
N LEU A 287 -23.67 -11.45 1.05
CA LEU A 287 -23.74 -12.64 1.89
C LEU A 287 -24.24 -13.84 1.09
N CYS A 288 -25.27 -13.65 0.26
CA CYS A 288 -25.85 -14.69 -0.57
C CYS A 288 -24.86 -15.18 -1.65
N VAL A 289 -24.23 -14.25 -2.39
CA VAL A 289 -23.25 -14.59 -3.44
C VAL A 289 -22.02 -15.30 -2.88
N SER A 290 -21.58 -14.93 -1.68
CA SER A 290 -20.42 -15.55 -1.04
C SER A 290 -20.74 -16.81 -0.24
N ASN A 291 -22.02 -17.14 -0.05
CA ASN A 291 -22.49 -18.21 0.82
C ASN A 291 -21.87 -18.12 2.23
N ALA A 292 -21.86 -16.90 2.79
CA ALA A 292 -21.24 -16.63 4.08
C ALA A 292 -21.93 -17.37 5.24
N LYS A 293 -21.14 -18.09 6.03
CA LYS A 293 -21.62 -18.82 7.21
C LYS A 293 -21.73 -17.96 8.46
N ALA A 294 -21.00 -16.86 8.52
CA ALA A 294 -21.05 -15.93 9.63
C ALA A 294 -20.78 -14.51 9.14
N ILE A 295 -21.24 -13.54 9.92
CA ILE A 295 -20.95 -12.12 9.70
C ILE A 295 -20.54 -11.47 11.02
N PHE A 296 -19.43 -10.74 10.99
CA PHE A 296 -19.06 -9.77 12.01
C PHE A 296 -19.60 -8.40 11.64
N THR A 297 -20.34 -7.79 12.56
CA THR A 297 -20.84 -6.43 12.40
C THR A 297 -20.92 -5.76 13.77
N GLN A 298 -21.14 -4.46 13.76
CA GLN A 298 -21.23 -3.63 14.96
C GLN A 298 -22.68 -3.32 15.30
N VAL A 299 -22.96 -3.19 16.60
CA VAL A 299 -24.25 -2.69 17.10
C VAL A 299 -24.00 -1.31 17.68
N TYR A 300 -24.24 -0.25 16.89
CA TYR A 300 -24.19 1.11 17.43
C TYR A 300 -25.44 1.41 18.25
N PHE A 301 -25.25 1.84 19.49
CA PHE A 301 -26.32 2.15 20.45
C PHE A 301 -27.00 3.51 20.21
N TRP A 302 -26.80 4.15 19.05
CA TRP A 302 -27.58 5.32 18.66
C TRP A 302 -28.88 4.87 17.99
N LEU A 303 -30.01 5.39 18.44
CA LEU A 303 -31.40 4.96 18.14
C LEU A 303 -31.75 4.78 16.65
N SER A 304 -30.90 5.18 15.70
CA SER A 304 -31.11 5.05 14.25
C SER A 304 -30.51 3.79 13.61
N PHE A 305 -29.62 3.04 14.27
CA PHE A 305 -28.88 1.92 13.64
C PHE A 305 -29.12 0.52 14.22
N PHE A 306 -29.92 0.38 15.28
CA PHE A 306 -30.48 -0.91 15.71
C PHE A 306 -31.19 -1.65 14.55
N PHE A 307 -31.65 -0.89 13.56
CA PHE A 307 -32.27 -1.40 12.34
C PHE A 307 -31.34 -2.18 11.43
N LYS A 308 -30.01 -1.99 11.43
CA LYS A 308 -29.16 -2.55 10.36
C LYS A 308 -29.01 -4.06 10.47
N ARG A 309 -28.65 -4.59 11.65
CA ARG A 309 -28.60 -6.04 11.91
C ARG A 309 -29.95 -6.70 11.61
N ASP A 310 -31.01 -6.12 12.16
CA ASP A 310 -32.36 -6.67 12.03
C ASP A 310 -32.91 -6.53 10.60
N ALA A 311 -32.50 -5.50 9.85
CA ALA A 311 -32.81 -5.35 8.42
C ALA A 311 -32.02 -6.32 7.55
N ILE A 312 -30.74 -6.55 7.85
CA ILE A 312 -29.95 -7.58 7.17
C ILE A 312 -30.59 -8.96 7.41
N ALA A 313 -30.96 -9.26 8.66
CA ALA A 313 -31.63 -10.52 9.00
C ALA A 313 -33.01 -10.68 8.33
N LYS A 314 -33.74 -9.57 8.10
CA LYS A 314 -35.03 -9.59 7.36
C LYS A 314 -34.87 -9.78 5.86
N GLU A 315 -33.82 -9.21 5.27
CA GLU A 315 -33.54 -9.31 3.83
C GLU A 315 -32.85 -10.63 3.46
N TYR A 316 -32.29 -11.35 4.45
CA TYR A 316 -31.57 -12.59 4.25
C TYR A 316 -32.41 -13.81 4.66
N GLU A 317 -33.08 -14.44 3.70
CA GLU A 317 -33.64 -15.78 3.87
C GLU A 317 -32.52 -16.82 3.68
N PRO A 318 -32.10 -17.55 4.73
CA PRO A 318 -30.99 -18.47 4.61
C PRO A 318 -31.40 -19.67 3.76
N SER A 319 -30.58 -20.06 2.78
CA SER A 319 -30.64 -21.41 2.22
C SER A 319 -30.16 -22.47 3.23
N HIS A 320 -29.45 -22.04 4.29
CA HIS A 320 -28.91 -22.86 5.38
C HIS A 320 -29.12 -22.16 6.74
N PRO A 321 -29.69 -22.81 7.77
CA PRO A 321 -30.19 -22.17 9.00
C PRO A 321 -29.12 -21.65 10.00
N THR A 322 -27.88 -21.44 9.59
CA THR A 322 -26.74 -21.20 10.52
C THR A 322 -25.91 -19.95 10.19
N THR A 323 -26.47 -18.90 9.59
CA THR A 323 -25.76 -17.62 9.47
C THR A 323 -25.81 -16.88 10.81
N PHE A 324 -24.73 -16.94 11.57
CA PHE A 324 -24.62 -16.30 12.89
C PHE A 324 -24.02 -14.89 12.77
N CYS A 325 -24.62 -13.94 13.48
CA CYS A 325 -24.12 -12.59 13.66
C CYS A 325 -23.33 -12.54 14.96
N PHE A 326 -22.01 -12.36 14.90
CA PHE A 326 -21.22 -12.08 16.09
C PHE A 326 -21.25 -10.57 16.34
N PRO A 327 -21.95 -10.06 17.37
CA PRO A 327 -21.77 -8.68 17.75
C PRO A 327 -20.38 -8.54 18.35
N VAL A 328 -19.60 -7.60 17.84
CA VAL A 328 -18.38 -7.17 18.56
C VAL A 328 -18.85 -6.31 19.73
N LEU A 329 -19.34 -6.95 20.80
CA LEU A 329 -19.43 -6.28 22.09
C LEU A 329 -17.99 -5.99 22.53
N PHE A 330 -17.72 -4.73 22.88
CA PHE A 330 -16.57 -4.41 23.70
C PHE A 330 -16.56 -5.38 24.89
N PHE A 331 -15.58 -6.28 24.97
CA PHE A 331 -15.25 -6.98 26.21
C PHE A 331 -14.60 -5.96 27.15
N ALA A 332 -15.44 -5.09 27.70
CA ALA A 332 -15.17 -4.27 28.86
C ALA A 332 -16.48 -4.17 29.63
N LEU A 333 -16.53 -4.86 30.78
CA LEU A 333 -17.59 -4.83 31.80
C LEU A 333 -18.94 -5.48 31.44
N ALA A 334 -19.03 -6.80 31.61
CA ALA A 334 -20.31 -7.45 31.92
C ALA A 334 -20.20 -8.66 32.89
N ASP A 335 -19.08 -8.80 33.62
CA ASP A 335 -19.07 -9.54 34.89
C ASP A 335 -19.41 -8.56 36.02
N MET A 336 -20.62 -8.03 36.01
CA MET A 336 -21.29 -7.40 37.16
C MET A 336 -22.74 -7.13 36.72
N PHE A 337 -23.70 -7.82 37.38
CA PHE A 337 -25.13 -7.93 37.04
C PHE A 337 -25.38 -8.84 35.82
N LEU A 338 -25.69 -10.13 35.97
CA LEU A 338 -26.68 -10.77 36.85
C LEU A 338 -26.29 -12.22 37.16
#